data_AF-A0A9D4I6D4-F1
#
_entry.id   AF-A0A9D4I6D4-F1
#
_cell.length_a   1.000
_cell.length_b   1.000
_cell.length_c   1.000
_cell.angle_alpha   90.00
_cell.angle_beta   90.00
_cell.angle_gamma   90.00
#
_symmetry.space_group_name_H-M   'P 1'
#
loop_
_entity.id
_entity.type
_entity.pdbx_description
1 polymer ?
#
loop_
_entity_poly.entity_id
_entity_poly.type
_entity_poly.pdbx_seq_one_letter_code
_entity_poly.pdbx_strand_id
1 'polypeptide(L)' 'MSHHYRTRKRFSTQFAPGLNVTPNMFVVTHDCKLMISGGHWDNSLQVYHVGKNKRLAHICRHIGEYPQTQW' A
#
# COMPACT_ATOMS: atom_id res chain seq x y z
N MET A 1 3.35 19.43 -29.24
CA MET A 1 3.77 19.38 -27.82
C MET A 1 3.04 18.23 -27.13
N SER A 2 3.67 17.06 -27.04
CA SER A 2 3.05 15.87 -26.41
C SER A 2 3.04 16.05 -24.90
N HIS A 3 1.87 16.28 -24.31
CA HIS A 3 1.70 16.25 -22.85
C HIS A 3 1.82 14.80 -22.38
N HIS A 4 3.04 14.35 -22.11
CA HIS A 4 3.27 13.11 -21.37
C HIS A 4 2.78 13.29 -19.93
N TYR A 5 1.49 13.09 -19.70
CA TYR A 5 0.95 12.96 -18.34
C TYR A 5 1.52 11.67 -17.75
N ARG A 6 2.63 11.77 -17.01
CA ARG A 6 3.21 10.62 -16.29
C ARG A 6 2.30 10.28 -15.11
N THR A 7 1.21 9.58 -15.38
CA THR A 7 0.16 9.22 -14.39
C THR A 7 0.57 8.06 -13.50
N ARG A 8 1.57 7.26 -13.89
CA ARG A 8 2.06 6.17 -13.04
C ARG A 8 3.01 6.71 -11.99
N LYS A 9 2.50 6.81 -10.78
CA LYS A 9 3.30 7.00 -9.57
C LYS A 9 3.49 5.64 -8.90
N ARG A 10 4.73 5.36 -8.46
CA ARG A 10 5.08 4.11 -7.78
C ARG A 10 5.26 4.41 -6.29
N PHE A 11 4.72 3.55 -5.44
CA PHE A 11 4.95 3.58 -4.00
C PHE A 11 6.11 2.64 -3.69
N SER A 12 7.04 3.08 -2.84
CA SER A 12 8.31 2.37 -2.58
C SER A 12 8.20 1.21 -1.58
N THR A 13 6.99 0.78 -1.26
CA THR A 13 6.75 -0.29 -0.28
C THR A 13 6.67 -1.64 -0.96
N GLN A 14 7.34 -2.63 -0.37
CA GLN A 14 7.38 -3.99 -0.88
C GLN A 14 6.25 -4.80 -0.22
N PHE A 15 5.46 -5.48 -1.05
CA PHE A 15 4.53 -6.49 -0.56
C PHE A 15 5.31 -7.65 0.07
N ALA A 16 4.67 -8.37 1.00
CA ALA A 16 5.27 -9.54 1.63
C ALA A 16 5.69 -10.57 0.56
N PRO A 17 6.88 -11.19 0.68
CA PRO A 17 7.31 -12.25 -0.23
C PRO A 17 6.31 -13.40 -0.27
N GLY A 18 6.02 -13.93 -1.46
CA GLY A 18 5.05 -15.04 -1.62
C GLY A 18 3.58 -14.63 -1.53
N LEU A 19 3.27 -13.35 -1.27
CA LEU A 19 1.92 -12.84 -1.28
C LEU A 19 1.41 -12.67 -2.72
N ASN A 20 0.26 -13.27 -3.04
CA ASN A 20 -0.43 -12.99 -4.29
C ASN A 20 -1.11 -11.62 -4.21
N VAL A 21 -0.64 -10.64 -4.98
CA VAL A 21 -1.17 -9.28 -4.97
C VAL A 21 -2.54 -9.26 -5.65
N THR A 22 -3.59 -9.10 -4.85
CA THR A 22 -4.98 -9.13 -5.30
C THR A 22 -5.68 -7.77 -5.11
N PRO A 23 -6.74 -7.45 -5.88
CA PRO A 23 -7.42 -6.14 -5.81
C PRO A 23 -8.01 -5.81 -4.44
N ASN A 24 -8.41 -6.81 -3.66
CA ASN A 24 -8.92 -6.68 -2.29
C ASN A 24 -7.89 -6.12 -1.28
N MET A 25 -6.60 -6.06 -1.64
CA MET A 25 -5.55 -5.46 -0.82
C MET A 25 -5.53 -3.93 -0.90
N PHE A 26 -6.33 -3.35 -1.79
CA PHE A 26 -6.40 -1.92 -2.03
C PHE A 26 -7.83 -1.43 -1.83
N VAL A 27 -7.95 -0.30 -1.12
CA VAL A 27 -9.22 0.42 -0.99
C VAL A 27 -8.95 1.89 -1.26
N VAL A 28 -9.84 2.54 -2.00
CA VAL A 28 -9.76 3.98 -2.27
C VAL A 28 -10.92 4.65 -1.54
N THR A 29 -10.69 5.82 -0.94
CA THR A 29 -11.77 6.61 -0.34
C THR A 29 -12.73 7.10 -1.41
N HIS A 30 -13.98 7.33 -1.02
CA HIS A 30 -15.03 7.79 -1.93
C HIS A 30 -14.64 9.05 -2.73
N ASP A 31 -13.87 9.95 -2.13
CA ASP A 31 -13.39 11.19 -2.76
C ASP A 31 -12.12 11.02 -3.61
N CYS A 32 -11.64 9.78 -3.80
CA CYS A 32 -10.45 9.41 -4.54
C CYS A 32 -9.14 10.08 -4.08
N LYS A 33 -9.12 10.68 -2.87
CA LYS A 33 -7.92 11.36 -2.37
C LYS A 33 -6.96 10.39 -1.70
N LEU A 34 -7.47 9.38 -1.02
CA LEU A 34 -6.69 8.43 -0.25
C LEU A 34 -6.79 7.02 -0.83
N MET A 35 -5.66 6.34 -0.87
CA MET A 35 -5.56 4.92 -1.15
C MET A 35 -4.98 4.23 0.09
N ILE A 36 -5.65 3.18 0.52
CA ILE A 36 -5.27 2.31 1.60
C ILE A 36 -4.77 1.02 0.96
N SER A 37 -3.61 0.54 1.40
CA SER A 37 -3.00 -0.71 0.91
C SER A 37 -2.54 -1.58 2.08
N GLY A 38 -2.80 -2.88 2.00
CA GLY A 38 -2.33 -3.89 2.95
C GLY A 38 -1.43 -4.93 2.28
N GLY A 39 -0.92 -5.88 3.07
CA GLY A 39 -0.07 -6.97 2.57
C GLY A 39 1.42 -6.61 2.44
N HIS A 40 1.87 -5.58 3.15
CA HIS A 40 3.29 -5.21 3.19
C HIS A 40 4.09 -6.19 4.05
N TRP A 41 5.38 -6.36 3.75
CA TRP A 41 6.30 -7.29 4.43
C TRP A 41 6.42 -7.08 5.95
N ASP A 42 6.11 -5.88 6.41
CA ASP A 42 6.13 -5.46 7.82
C ASP A 42 4.75 -5.54 8.48
N ASN A 43 3.82 -6.26 7.85
CA ASN A 43 2.43 -6.44 8.29
C ASN A 43 1.72 -5.10 8.52
N SER A 44 2.09 -4.10 7.72
CA SER A 44 1.53 -2.77 7.82
C SER A 44 0.34 -2.57 6.90
N LEU A 45 -0.53 -1.67 7.32
CA LEU A 45 -1.54 -1.03 6.50
C LEU A 45 -1.07 0.41 6.24
N GLN A 46 -0.96 0.78 4.97
CA GLN A 46 -0.39 2.05 4.54
C GLN A 46 -1.43 2.91 3.84
N VAL A 47 -1.50 4.18 4.25
CA VAL A 47 -2.42 5.18 3.69
C VAL A 47 -1.62 6.18 2.87
N TYR A 48 -2.02 6.36 1.63
CA TYR A 48 -1.38 7.23 0.65
C TYR A 48 -2.34 8.28 0.14
N HIS A 49 -1.89 9.52 0.00
CA HIS A 49 -2.61 10.53 -0.75
C HIS A 49 -2.30 10.39 -2.24
N VAL A 50 -3.31 10.07 -3.06
CA VAL A 50 -3.17 9.78 -4.50
C VAL A 50 -2.68 11.00 -5.28
N GLY A 51 -3.31 12.16 -5.10
CA GLY A 51 -2.90 13.40 -5.77
C GLY A 51 -1.48 13.86 -5.40
N LYS A 52 -1.13 13.79 -4.10
CA LYS A 52 0.16 14.28 -3.58
C LYS A 52 1.28 13.24 -3.64
N ASN A 53 0.98 11.99 -3.95
CA ASN A 53 1.94 10.88 -3.95
C ASN A 53 2.73 10.73 -2.65
N LYS A 54 2.06 10.97 -1.51
CA LYS A 54 2.70 11.01 -0.19
C LYS A 54 2.05 9.97 0.71
N ARG A 55 2.87 9.20 1.43
CA ARG A 55 2.39 8.35 2.52
C ARG A 55 1.93 9.25 3.67
N LEU A 56 0.67 9.11 4.06
CA LEU A 56 0.08 9.86 5.18
C LEU A 56 0.16 9.07 6.48
N ALA A 57 -0.04 7.75 6.42
CA ALA A 57 0.02 6.89 7.59
C ALA A 57 0.67 5.55 7.26
N HIS A 58 1.30 4.98 8.28
CA HIS A 58 1.95 3.68 8.26
C HIS A 58 1.61 3.00 9.58
N ILE A 59 0.72 2.02 9.53
CA ILE A 59 0.13 1.38 10.71
C ILE A 59 0.66 -0.05 10.76
N CYS A 60 1.61 -0.32 11.65
CA CYS A 60 2.24 -1.64 11.81
C CYS A 60 1.45 -2.53 12.78
N ARG A 61 1.63 -3.87 12.67
CA ARG A 61 1.01 -4.89 13.55
C ARG A 61 -0.51 -5.01 13.47
N HIS A 62 -1.11 -4.52 12.39
CA HIS A 62 -2.57 -4.50 12.22
C HIS A 62 -3.11 -5.75 11.49
N ILE A 63 -2.24 -6.43 10.76
CA ILE A 63 -2.49 -7.73 10.13
C ILE A 63 -1.85 -8.72 11.11
N GLY A 64 -2.66 -9.61 11.69
CA GLY A 64 -2.38 -10.36 12.92
C GLY A 64 -1.00 -11.03 13.04
N GLU A 65 -0.69 -11.46 14.26
CA GLU A 65 0.51 -12.26 14.57
C GLU A 65 0.66 -13.39 13.54
N TYR A 66 1.67 -13.28 12.68
CA TYR A 66 2.25 -14.49 12.11
C TYR A 66 2.81 -15.23 13.33
N PRO A 67 2.54 -16.54 13.50
CA PRO A 67 3.29 -17.32 14.46
C PRO A 67 4.76 -17.00 14.18
N GLN A 68 5.49 -16.53 15.19
CA GLN A 68 6.94 -16.46 15.09
C GLN A 68 7.38 -17.87 14.69
N THR A 69 7.70 -18.09 13.43
CA THR A 69 8.39 -19.30 13.02
C THR A 69 9.69 -19.29 13.79
N GLN A 70 9.79 -20.23 14.73
CA GLN A 70 10.98 -20.45 15.51
C GLN A 70 12.09 -20.91 14.56
N TRP A 71 13.19 -20.16 14.56
CA TRP A 71 14.49 -20.38 13.92
C TRP A 71 14.53 -20.19 12.40
#